data_AF-J4UJ14-F1
#
_entry.id   AF-J4UJ14-F1
#
_cell.length_a   1.000
_cell.length_b   1.000
_cell.length_c   1.000
_cell.angle_alpha   90.00
_cell.angle_beta   90.00
_cell.angle_gamma   90.00
#
_symmetry.space_group_name_H-M   'P 1'
#
loop_
_entity.id
_entity.type
_entity.pdbx_description
1 polymer ?
#
loop_
_entity_poly.entity_id
_entity_poly.type
_entity_poly.pdbx_seq_one_letter_code
_entity_poly.pdbx_strand_id
1 'polypeptide(L)'
;MDNTTKFKWFFRLLTTKEGRRILFIPIIILIALSAYSIYQMELNPKPERVEMQDGSGDVRLTKRSSIASFKLPKEVGEIRDIIGEDVKVTHYDVLYDKDNNIKSATVSIKADEASSQDIIDSYKDKYSLEKGISSWDGNVKGYDISINYYAKDQRLDINLKKLMSK
;
A
#
# COMPACT_ATOMS: atom_id res chain seq x y z
N MET A 1 6.67 -24.02 36.56
CA MET A 1 8.03 -23.44 36.44
C MET A 1 7.90 -21.95 36.71
N ASP A 2 8.45 -21.47 37.83
CA ASP A 2 8.29 -20.12 38.34
C ASP A 2 8.98 -19.07 37.44
N ASN A 3 8.27 -17.99 37.11
CA ASN A 3 8.77 -16.88 36.28
C ASN A 3 9.97 -16.15 36.92
N THR A 4 10.09 -16.17 38.25
CA THR A 4 11.23 -15.56 38.96
C THR A 4 12.55 -16.28 38.65
N THR A 5 12.50 -17.61 38.45
CA THR A 5 13.68 -18.44 38.15
C THR A 5 14.18 -18.20 36.72
N LYS A 6 13.27 -18.02 35.74
CA LYS A 6 13.61 -17.66 34.36
C LYS A 6 14.29 -16.29 34.26
N PHE A 7 13.77 -15.30 34.98
CA PHE A 7 14.34 -13.94 35.00
C PHE A 7 15.74 -13.91 35.62
N LYS A 8 15.96 -14.61 36.74
CA LYS A 8 17.30 -14.73 37.36
C LYS A 8 18.33 -15.37 36.41
N TRP A 9 17.93 -16.35 35.61
CA TRP A 9 18.81 -16.99 34.65
C TRP A 9 19.19 -16.05 33.50
N PHE A 10 18.22 -15.29 32.99
CA PHE A 10 18.43 -14.28 31.94
C PHE A 10 19.43 -13.19 32.39
N PHE A 11 19.31 -12.69 33.62
CA PHE A 11 20.27 -11.74 34.18
C PHE A 11 21.65 -12.34 34.44
N ARG A 12 21.75 -13.64 34.75
CA ARG A 12 23.03 -14.36 34.89
C ARG A 12 23.80 -14.49 33.58
N LEU A 13 23.11 -14.56 32.44
CA LEU A 13 23.77 -14.55 31.14
C LEU A 13 24.38 -13.19 30.82
N LEU A 14 23.76 -12.10 31.28
CA LEU A 14 24.26 -10.73 31.05
C LEU A 14 25.54 -10.40 31.84
N THR A 15 25.84 -11.12 32.92
CA THR A 15 27.03 -10.83 33.76
C THR A 15 28.33 -11.35 33.15
N THR A 16 28.28 -12.43 32.36
CA THR A 16 29.49 -13.04 31.76
C THR A 16 29.68 -12.59 30.30
N LYS A 17 30.94 -12.53 29.84
CA LYS A 17 31.27 -12.12 28.46
C LYS A 17 30.72 -13.12 27.42
N GLU A 18 30.80 -14.41 27.72
CA GLU A 18 30.24 -15.52 26.93
C GLU A 18 28.70 -15.46 26.90
N GLY A 19 28.06 -15.32 28.07
CA GLY A 19 26.60 -15.25 28.17
C GLY A 19 26.00 -14.04 27.45
N ARG A 20 26.68 -12.88 27.49
CA ARG A 20 26.29 -11.69 26.71
C ARG A 20 26.29 -11.97 25.21
N ARG A 21 27.29 -12.71 24.70
CA ARG A 21 27.35 -13.04 23.26
C ARG A 21 26.20 -13.96 22.85
N ILE A 22 25.94 -15.01 23.64
CA ILE A 22 24.83 -15.95 23.39
C ILE A 22 23.48 -15.22 23.39
N LEU A 23 23.32 -14.17 24.20
CA LEU A 23 22.09 -13.40 24.27
C LEU A 23 21.99 -12.33 23.17
N PHE A 24 23.05 -11.54 22.93
CA PHE A 24 22.99 -10.41 22.01
C PHE A 24 23.06 -10.82 20.54
N ILE A 25 23.78 -11.88 20.17
CA ILE A 25 23.86 -12.33 18.77
C ILE A 25 22.47 -12.62 18.17
N PRO A 26 21.63 -13.50 18.76
CA PRO A 26 20.31 -13.76 18.20
C PRO A 26 19.39 -12.52 18.25
N ILE A 27 19.50 -11.67 19.28
CA ILE A 27 18.72 -10.42 19.37
C ILE A 27 19.09 -9.47 18.22
N ILE A 28 20.39 -9.28 17.96
CA ILE A 28 20.86 -8.42 16.86
C ILE A 28 20.39 -8.98 15.52
N ILE A 29 20.43 -10.30 15.31
CA ILE A 29 19.91 -10.94 14.09
C ILE A 29 18.41 -10.67 13.94
N LEU A 30 17.62 -10.83 15.00
CA LEU A 30 16.18 -10.52 14.98
C LEU A 30 15.90 -9.05 14.67
N ILE A 31 16.67 -8.13 15.27
CA ILE A 31 16.56 -6.70 14.98
C ILE A 31 16.92 -6.42 13.52
N ALA A 32 17.99 -7.02 12.99
CA ALA A 32 18.41 -6.83 11.60
C ALA A 32 17.36 -7.35 10.61
N LEU A 33 16.79 -8.54 10.85
CA LEU A 33 15.71 -9.09 10.03
C LEU A 33 14.44 -8.24 10.10
N SER A 34 14.10 -7.72 11.28
CA SER A 34 12.93 -6.85 11.47
C SER A 34 13.13 -5.49 10.78
N ALA A 35 14.32 -4.90 10.90
CA ALA A 35 14.64 -3.66 10.20
C ALA A 35 14.62 -3.87 8.66
N TYR A 36 15.10 -5.02 8.19
CA TYR A 36 15.06 -5.37 6.78
C TYR A 36 13.62 -5.54 6.26
N SER A 37 12.73 -6.22 7.00
CA SER A 37 11.33 -6.36 6.59
C SER A 37 10.60 -5.02 6.55
N ILE A 38 10.80 -4.17 7.57
CA ILE A 38 10.25 -2.80 7.58
C ILE A 38 10.78 -2.00 6.38
N TYR A 39 12.08 -2.09 6.09
CA TYR A 39 12.65 -1.43 4.92
C TYR A 39 11.98 -1.90 3.63
N GLN A 40 11.79 -3.21 3.45
CA GLN A 40 11.15 -3.76 2.25
C GLN A 40 9.70 -3.31 2.09
N MET A 41 8.93 -3.24 3.16
CA MET A 41 7.51 -2.88 3.11
C MET A 41 7.29 -1.37 2.98
N GLU A 42 8.07 -0.57 3.72
CA GLU A 42 7.78 0.85 3.92
C GLU A 42 8.68 1.76 3.10
N LEU A 43 9.96 1.41 2.95
CA LEU A 43 10.99 2.30 2.39
C LEU A 43 11.51 1.86 1.01
N ASN A 44 11.31 0.59 0.62
CA ASN A 44 11.79 0.10 -0.66
C ASN A 44 11.08 0.86 -1.79
N PRO A 45 11.83 1.54 -2.66
CA PRO A 45 11.24 2.30 -3.76
C PRO A 45 10.63 1.39 -4.83
N LYS A 46 11.05 0.12 -4.91
CA LYS A 46 10.62 -0.78 -5.97
C LYS A 46 9.23 -1.34 -5.69
N PRO A 47 8.32 -1.25 -6.66
CA PRO A 47 6.99 -1.83 -6.55
C PRO A 47 7.07 -3.36 -6.56
N GLU A 48 6.17 -4.05 -5.83
CA GLU A 48 6.08 -5.51 -5.87
C GLU A 48 5.33 -5.93 -7.12
N ARG A 49 5.96 -6.75 -7.97
CA ARG A 49 5.36 -7.32 -9.19
C ARG A 49 5.09 -8.80 -8.96
N VAL A 50 3.82 -9.18 -8.94
CA VAL A 50 3.36 -10.55 -8.66
C VAL A 50 2.60 -11.09 -9.87
N GLU A 51 3.01 -12.23 -10.40
CA GLU A 51 2.24 -12.94 -11.43
C GLU A 51 1.12 -13.75 -10.77
N MET A 52 -0.10 -13.62 -11.28
CA MET A 52 -1.27 -14.32 -10.77
C MET A 52 -1.17 -15.82 -11.05
N GLN A 53 -1.36 -16.65 -10.02
CA GLN A 53 -1.27 -18.12 -10.13
C GLN A 53 -2.56 -18.79 -10.63
N ASP A 54 -3.55 -18.02 -11.05
CA ASP A 54 -4.85 -18.48 -11.53
C ASP A 54 -4.83 -18.92 -13.01
N GLY A 55 -3.65 -18.92 -13.65
CA GLY A 55 -3.49 -19.26 -15.07
C GLY A 55 -3.86 -18.12 -16.03
N SER A 56 -4.31 -16.98 -15.51
CA SER A 56 -4.62 -15.78 -16.30
C SER A 56 -3.37 -15.11 -16.87
N GLY A 57 -2.17 -15.41 -16.35
CA GLY A 57 -0.93 -14.69 -16.67
C GLY A 57 -1.00 -13.20 -16.39
N ASP A 58 -2.01 -12.75 -15.63
CA ASP A 58 -2.15 -11.37 -15.20
C ASP A 58 -1.01 -11.04 -14.22
N VAL A 59 -0.58 -9.79 -14.23
CA VAL A 59 0.48 -9.29 -13.36
C VAL A 59 -0.07 -8.20 -12.47
N ARG A 60 0.16 -8.33 -11.16
CA ARG A 60 -0.21 -7.34 -10.15
C ARG A 60 1.00 -6.50 -9.79
N LEU A 61 0.89 -5.19 -9.89
CA LEU A 61 1.84 -4.24 -9.35
C LEU A 61 1.22 -3.62 -8.09
N THR A 62 1.80 -3.91 -6.93
CA THR A 62 1.23 -3.48 -5.65
C THR A 62 2.29 -2.92 -4.72
N LYS A 63 1.87 -1.99 -3.87
CA LYS A 63 2.64 -1.56 -2.71
C LYS A 63 1.68 -1.08 -1.65
N ARG A 64 1.99 -1.35 -0.40
CA ARG A 64 1.27 -0.83 0.76
C ARG A 64 2.29 -0.35 1.78
N SER A 65 2.06 0.85 2.30
CA SER A 65 2.79 1.43 3.42
C SER A 65 1.82 1.76 4.54
N SER A 66 2.15 1.30 5.73
CA SER A 66 1.41 1.62 6.95
C SER A 66 1.98 2.84 7.68
N ILE A 67 3.25 3.18 7.40
CA ILE A 67 4.00 4.21 8.13
C ILE A 67 4.06 5.53 7.36
N ALA A 68 4.31 5.50 6.05
CA ALA A 68 4.61 6.69 5.27
C ALA A 68 3.88 6.73 3.92
N SER A 69 3.18 7.83 3.66
CA SER A 69 2.60 8.06 2.35
C SER A 69 3.71 8.26 1.29
N PHE A 70 3.54 7.69 0.11
CA PHE A 70 4.52 7.73 -0.97
C PHE A 70 3.87 8.15 -2.30
N LYS A 71 4.66 8.57 -3.27
CA LYS A 71 4.14 8.92 -4.61
C LYS A 71 3.99 7.66 -5.47
N LEU A 72 3.00 7.65 -6.34
CA LEU A 72 2.85 6.58 -7.33
C LEU A 72 4.13 6.47 -8.19
N PRO A 73 4.68 5.26 -8.36
CA PRO A 73 5.88 5.04 -9.17
C PRO A 73 5.57 5.23 -10.66
N LYS A 74 6.56 5.52 -11.50
CA LYS A 74 6.34 5.75 -12.94
C LYS A 74 5.82 4.50 -13.65
N GLU A 75 6.12 3.35 -13.08
CA GLU A 75 5.75 2.01 -13.51
C GLU A 75 4.24 1.75 -13.52
N VAL A 76 3.43 2.54 -12.79
CA VAL A 76 1.95 2.45 -12.86
C VAL A 76 1.35 3.21 -14.06
N GLY A 77 2.18 3.87 -14.87
CA GLY A 77 1.79 4.46 -16.16
C GLY A 77 0.60 5.41 -16.07
N GLU A 78 -0.42 5.16 -16.90
CA GLU A 78 -1.62 6.00 -17.04
C GLU A 78 -2.34 6.28 -15.71
N ILE A 79 -2.25 5.35 -14.74
CA ILE A 79 -2.86 5.51 -13.42
C ILE A 79 -2.22 6.68 -12.67
N ARG A 80 -0.90 6.87 -12.79
CA ARG A 80 -0.20 8.02 -12.19
C ARG A 80 -0.68 9.34 -12.78
N ASP A 81 -1.02 9.38 -14.05
CA ASP A 81 -1.52 10.59 -14.72
C ASP A 81 -2.95 10.93 -14.31
N ILE A 82 -3.80 9.91 -14.12
CA ILE A 82 -5.19 10.08 -13.68
C ILE A 82 -5.22 10.56 -12.23
N ILE A 83 -4.41 9.93 -11.37
CA ILE A 83 -4.37 10.23 -9.94
C ILE A 83 -3.63 11.54 -9.64
N GLY A 84 -2.58 11.84 -10.41
CA GLY A 84 -1.72 12.99 -10.22
C GLY A 84 -0.36 12.59 -9.63
N GLU A 85 0.71 13.11 -10.24
CA GLU A 85 2.08 12.70 -9.94
C GLU A 85 2.54 12.98 -8.51
N ASP A 86 1.98 14.03 -7.90
CA ASP A 86 2.35 14.51 -6.56
C ASP A 86 1.43 13.99 -5.45
N VAL A 87 0.39 13.23 -5.80
CA VAL A 87 -0.52 12.66 -4.81
C VAL A 87 0.22 11.61 -3.99
N LYS A 88 0.13 11.78 -2.66
CA LYS A 88 0.69 10.85 -1.70
C LYS A 88 -0.33 9.78 -1.36
N VAL A 89 -0.01 8.54 -1.67
CA VAL A 89 -0.85 7.36 -1.47
C VAL A 89 -0.26 6.50 -0.36
N THR A 90 -1.09 5.71 0.31
CA THR A 90 -0.64 4.69 1.28
C THR A 90 -0.67 3.30 0.67
N HIS A 91 -1.47 3.11 -0.38
CA HIS A 91 -1.55 1.84 -1.08
C HIS A 91 -1.93 2.07 -2.54
N TYR A 92 -1.40 1.23 -3.41
CA TYR A 92 -1.99 1.04 -4.73
C TYR A 92 -1.91 -0.41 -5.14
N ASP A 93 -2.76 -0.73 -6.10
CA ASP A 93 -2.88 -2.04 -6.70
C ASP A 93 -3.23 -1.86 -8.17
N VAL A 94 -2.37 -2.28 -9.08
CA VAL A 94 -2.62 -2.20 -10.53
C VAL A 94 -2.54 -3.59 -11.13
N LEU A 95 -3.61 -4.00 -11.79
CA LEU A 95 -3.70 -5.29 -12.46
C LEU A 95 -3.46 -5.10 -13.96
N TYR A 96 -2.48 -5.83 -14.48
CA TYR A 96 -2.13 -5.90 -15.89
C TYR A 96 -2.54 -7.26 -16.45
N ASP A 97 -2.98 -7.28 -17.71
CA ASP A 97 -3.15 -8.53 -18.46
C ASP A 97 -1.81 -9.10 -18.98
N LYS A 98 -1.88 -10.25 -19.66
CA LYS A 98 -0.72 -10.91 -20.30
C LYS A 98 0.04 -10.02 -21.28
N ASP A 99 -0.65 -9.06 -21.91
CA ASP A 99 -0.11 -8.15 -22.90
C ASP A 99 0.40 -6.84 -22.27
N ASN A 100 0.44 -6.76 -20.93
CA ASN A 100 0.77 -5.58 -20.13
C ASN A 100 -0.21 -4.39 -20.29
N ASN A 101 -1.46 -4.63 -20.68
CA ASN A 101 -2.50 -3.59 -20.60
C ASN A 101 -3.11 -3.55 -19.20
N ILE A 102 -3.42 -2.34 -18.72
CA ILE A 102 -4.05 -2.17 -17.41
C ILE A 102 -5.53 -2.57 -17.47
N LYS A 103 -5.93 -3.53 -16.64
CA LYS A 103 -7.33 -3.97 -16.46
C LYS A 103 -8.04 -3.16 -15.40
N SER A 104 -7.37 -2.90 -14.29
CA SER A 104 -7.92 -2.14 -13.17
C SER A 104 -6.83 -1.60 -12.27
N ALA A 105 -7.16 -0.56 -11.52
CA ALA A 105 -6.34 -0.06 -10.44
C ALA A 105 -7.18 0.34 -9.22
N THR A 106 -6.63 0.17 -8.04
CA THR A 106 -7.14 0.73 -6.79
C THR A 106 -6.03 1.53 -6.15
N VAL A 107 -6.33 2.76 -5.71
CA VAL A 107 -5.39 3.63 -5.02
C VAL A 107 -6.04 4.09 -3.72
N SER A 108 -5.34 3.90 -2.61
CA SER A 108 -5.81 4.36 -1.29
C SER A 108 -4.96 5.53 -0.80
N ILE A 109 -5.65 6.54 -0.28
CA ILE A 109 -5.10 7.76 0.29
C ILE A 109 -5.58 7.85 1.73
N LYS A 110 -4.67 8.13 2.66
CA LYS A 110 -5.04 8.44 4.05
C LYS A 110 -5.50 9.89 4.10
N ALA A 111 -6.75 10.11 4.47
CA ALA A 111 -7.38 11.42 4.52
C ALA A 111 -8.49 11.42 5.57
N ASP A 112 -8.60 12.49 6.33
CA ASP A 112 -9.79 12.73 7.16
C ASP A 112 -10.98 13.18 6.29
N GLU A 113 -12.13 13.45 6.91
CA GLU A 113 -13.35 13.78 6.19
C GLU A 113 -13.23 15.07 5.38
N ALA A 114 -12.64 16.12 5.98
CA ALA A 114 -12.43 17.40 5.30
C ALA A 114 -11.48 17.24 4.10
N SER A 115 -10.31 16.62 4.31
CA SER A 115 -9.33 16.39 3.26
C SER A 115 -9.89 15.49 2.15
N SER A 116 -10.71 14.50 2.51
CA SER A 116 -11.37 13.61 1.55
C SER A 116 -12.38 14.37 0.68
N GLN A 117 -13.14 15.28 1.28
CA GLN A 117 -14.08 16.12 0.55
C GLN A 117 -13.36 17.04 -0.43
N ASP A 118 -12.25 17.67 -0.03
CA ASP A 118 -11.43 18.51 -0.91
C ASP A 118 -10.90 17.72 -2.13
N ILE A 119 -10.44 16.48 -1.91
CA ILE A 119 -9.99 15.60 -3.00
C ILE A 119 -11.15 15.22 -3.91
N ILE A 120 -12.29 14.82 -3.33
CA ILE A 120 -13.50 14.47 -4.09
C ILE A 120 -13.95 15.63 -4.95
N ASP A 121 -14.03 16.85 -4.42
CA ASP A 121 -14.48 18.03 -5.16
C ASP A 121 -13.51 18.37 -6.31
N SER A 122 -12.20 18.26 -6.07
CA SER A 122 -11.21 18.43 -7.14
C SER A 122 -11.39 17.42 -8.28
N TYR A 123 -11.68 16.15 -7.97
CA TYR A 123 -11.89 15.11 -8.98
C TYR A 123 -13.25 15.22 -9.65
N LYS A 124 -14.28 15.62 -8.90
CA LYS A 124 -15.64 15.87 -9.38
C LYS A 124 -15.62 16.92 -10.49
N ASP A 125 -14.94 18.04 -10.26
CA ASP A 125 -14.85 19.10 -11.27
C ASP A 125 -14.00 18.66 -12.48
N LYS A 126 -12.89 17.97 -12.21
CA LYS A 126 -11.95 17.54 -13.26
C LYS A 126 -12.51 16.47 -14.19
N TYR A 127 -13.29 15.53 -13.67
CA TYR A 127 -13.79 14.35 -14.39
C TYR A 127 -15.31 14.28 -14.47
N SER A 128 -16.01 15.36 -14.07
CA SER A 128 -17.47 15.43 -14.07
C SER A 128 -18.13 14.26 -13.35
N LEU A 129 -17.63 13.94 -12.14
CA LEU A 129 -18.14 12.80 -11.37
C LEU A 129 -19.56 13.06 -10.85
N GLU A 130 -20.38 12.02 -10.89
CA GLU A 130 -21.73 12.02 -10.37
C GLU A 130 -21.80 11.31 -9.02
N LYS A 131 -22.67 11.80 -8.13
CA LYS A 131 -22.85 11.21 -6.81
C LYS A 131 -23.73 9.96 -6.92
N GLY A 132 -23.14 8.80 -6.64
CA GLY A 132 -23.84 7.54 -6.44
C GLY A 132 -24.36 7.36 -5.01
N ILE A 133 -24.65 6.11 -4.64
CA ILE A 133 -25.19 5.77 -3.31
C ILE A 133 -24.12 5.90 -2.21
N SER A 134 -22.89 5.46 -2.51
CA SER A 134 -21.75 5.48 -1.56
C SER A 134 -20.46 6.02 -2.18
N SER A 135 -20.50 6.34 -3.47
CA SER A 135 -19.34 6.67 -4.30
C SER A 135 -19.60 7.92 -5.13
N TRP A 136 -18.51 8.50 -5.64
CA TRP A 136 -18.54 9.41 -6.77
C TRP A 136 -18.01 8.69 -7.99
N ASP A 137 -18.82 8.58 -9.02
CA ASP A 137 -18.57 7.72 -10.18
C ASP A 137 -18.52 8.53 -11.48
N GLY A 138 -17.78 8.04 -12.46
CA GLY A 138 -17.67 8.70 -13.76
C GLY A 138 -16.76 7.96 -14.71
N ASN A 139 -16.30 8.65 -15.75
CA ASN A 139 -15.35 8.09 -16.71
C ASN A 139 -14.15 9.00 -16.93
N VAL A 140 -12.96 8.42 -16.98
CA VAL A 140 -11.71 9.13 -17.26
C VAL A 140 -10.81 8.29 -18.14
N LYS A 141 -10.42 8.82 -19.31
CA LYS A 141 -9.45 8.17 -20.24
C LYS A 141 -9.75 6.69 -20.53
N GLY A 142 -11.04 6.32 -20.66
CA GLY A 142 -11.45 4.94 -20.92
C GLY A 142 -11.44 4.03 -19.69
N TYR A 143 -11.45 4.61 -18.48
CA TYR A 143 -11.66 3.91 -17.22
C TYR A 143 -12.95 4.39 -16.57
N ASP A 144 -13.74 3.45 -16.06
CA ASP A 144 -14.76 3.76 -15.06
C ASP A 144 -14.03 4.06 -13.75
N ILE A 145 -14.25 5.27 -13.22
CA ILE A 145 -13.68 5.73 -11.96
C ILE A 145 -14.75 5.72 -10.88
N SER A 146 -14.39 5.27 -9.67
CA SER A 146 -15.23 5.32 -8.48
C SER A 146 -14.41 5.75 -7.27
N ILE A 147 -14.85 6.82 -6.60
CA ILE A 147 -14.17 7.38 -5.42
C ILE A 147 -15.04 7.17 -4.19
N ASN A 148 -14.48 6.51 -3.17
CA ASN A 148 -15.19 6.14 -1.94
C ASN A 148 -14.41 6.60 -0.71
N TYR A 149 -15.08 7.25 0.24
CA TYR A 149 -14.51 7.60 1.54
C TYR A 149 -14.99 6.65 2.64
N TYR A 150 -14.05 6.11 3.40
CA TYR A 150 -14.28 5.22 4.53
C TYR A 150 -13.94 5.95 5.83
N ALA A 151 -14.95 6.58 6.44
CA ALA A 151 -14.78 7.41 7.63
C ALA A 151 -14.10 6.70 8.82
N LYS A 152 -14.41 5.41 9.01
CA LYS A 152 -13.81 4.60 10.09
C LYS A 152 -12.30 4.43 9.94
N ASP A 153 -11.83 4.35 8.70
CA ASP A 153 -10.43 4.08 8.36
C ASP A 153 -9.66 5.36 8.03
N GLN A 154 -10.33 6.52 7.98
CA GLN A 154 -9.79 7.78 7.46
C GLN A 154 -9.07 7.54 6.11
N ARG A 155 -9.79 6.90 5.19
CA ARG A 155 -9.25 6.40 3.93
C ARG A 155 -10.16 6.76 2.77
N LEU A 156 -9.57 7.33 1.74
CA LEU A 156 -10.20 7.54 0.44
C LEU A 156 -9.64 6.50 -0.54
N ASP A 157 -10.51 5.74 -1.19
CA ASP A 157 -10.14 4.80 -2.25
C ASP A 157 -10.62 5.32 -3.60
N ILE A 158 -9.72 5.34 -4.58
CA ILE A 158 -9.99 5.64 -5.97
C ILE A 158 -9.83 4.33 -6.76
N ASN A 159 -10.93 3.83 -7.30
CA ASN A 159 -10.97 2.63 -8.12
C ASN A 159 -11.10 3.03 -9.58
N LEU A 160 -10.33 2.36 -10.44
CA LEU A 160 -10.31 2.54 -11.88
C LEU A 160 -10.49 1.17 -12.52
N LYS A 161 -11.49 1.02 -13.38
CA LYS A 161 -11.71 -0.22 -14.14
C LYS A 161 -11.67 0.11 -15.62
N LYS A 162 -10.80 -0.54 -16.38
CA LYS A 162 -10.72 -0.31 -17.83
C LYS A 162 -12.05 -0.68 -18.46
N LEU A 163 -12.59 0.23 -19.27
CA LEU A 163 -13.70 -0.10 -20.14
C LEU A 163 -13.22 -1.09 -21.19
N MET A 164 -13.89 -2.23 -21.27
CA MET A 164 -13.66 -3.17 -22.36
C MET A 164 -14.16 -2.49 -23.64
N SER A 165 -13.26 -2.29 -24.62
CA SER A 165 -13.71 -1.95 -25.97
C SER A 165 -14.60 -3.11 -26.45
N LYS A 166 -15.84 -2.81 -26.81
CA LYS A 166 -16.66 -3.73 -27.60
C LYS A 166 -16.07 -3.89 -28.99
#